data_AF-A0A3D5YH68-F1
#
_entry.id   AF-A0A3D5YH68-F1
#
_cell.length_a   1.000
_cell.length_b   1.000
_cell.length_c   1.000
_cell.angle_alpha   90.00
_cell.angle_beta   90.00
_cell.angle_gamma   90.00
#
_symmetry.space_group_name_H-M   'P 1'
#
loop_
_entity.id
_entity.type
_entity.pdbx_description
1 polymer ?
#
loop_
_entity_poly.entity_id
_entity_poly.type
_entity_poly.pdbx_seq_one_letter_code
_entity_poly.pdbx_strand_id
1 'polypeptide(L)' 'MKFAIVFELLHSMALIHDDVIDQADKRHNIPSMHKYIATKLIDEK' A
#
# COMPACT_ATOMS: atom_id res chain seq x y z
N MET A 1 -16.63 8.81 -16.20
CA MET A 1 -15.23 8.33 -16.10
C MET A 1 -14.45 8.92 -14.93
N LYS A 2 -14.49 10.24 -14.65
CA LYS A 2 -13.71 10.85 -13.55
C LYS A 2 -13.98 10.27 -12.15
N PHE A 3 -15.24 9.94 -11.85
CA PHE A 3 -15.61 9.33 -10.57
C PHE A 3 -14.99 7.95 -10.33
N ALA A 4 -14.82 7.13 -11.37
CA ALA A 4 -14.19 5.81 -11.24
C ALA A 4 -12.73 5.94 -10.80
N ILE A 5 -12.00 6.93 -11.33
CA ILE A 5 -10.61 7.20 -10.95
C ILE A 5 -10.52 7.64 -9.49
N VAL A 6 -11.41 8.53 -9.05
CA VAL A 6 -11.46 8.98 -7.65
C VAL A 6 -11.79 7.83 -6.71
N PHE A 7 -12.70 6.94 -7.12
CA PHE A 7 -13.07 5.77 -6.34
C PHE A 7 -11.94 4.75 -6.23
N GLU A 8 -11.22 4.50 -7.33
CA GLU A 8 -10.04 3.63 -7.33
C GLU A 8 -8.88 4.21 -6.49
N LEU A 9 -8.69 5.53 -6.50
CA LEU A 9 -7.75 6.22 -5.63
C LEU A 9 -8.12 6.06 -4.14
N LEU A 10 -9.39 6.24 -3.80
CA LEU A 10 -9.88 6.06 -2.44
C LEU A 10 -9.78 4.59 -2.01
N HIS A 11 -10.14 3.66 -2.88
CA HIS A 11 -10.01 2.22 -2.66
C HIS A 11 -8.55 1.84 -2.39
N SER A 12 -7.62 2.28 -3.24
CA SER A 12 -6.19 2.03 -3.07
C SER A 12 -5.65 2.64 -1.78
N MET A 13 -6.09 3.84 -1.42
CA MET A 13 -5.71 4.47 -0.15
C MET A 13 -6.18 3.63 1.05
N ALA A 14 -7.43 3.15 1.03
CA ALA A 14 -7.96 2.30 2.09
C ALA A 14 -7.13 1.01 2.23
N LEU A 15 -6.78 0.34 1.12
CA LEU A 15 -5.97 -0.88 1.15
C LEU A 15 -4.56 -0.67 1.74
N ILE A 16 -3.92 0.46 1.43
CA ILE A 16 -2.58 0.77 1.99
C ILE A 16 -2.66 0.95 3.51
N HIS A 17 -3.71 1.62 4.01
CA HIS A 17 -3.88 1.84 5.44
C HIS A 17 -4.32 0.56 6.17
N ASP A 18 -5.15 -0.26 5.53
CA ASP A 18 -5.55 -1.60 5.98
C ASP A 18 -4.31 -2.46 6.22
N ASP A 19 -3.41 -2.55 5.25
CA ASP A 19 -2.17 -3.32 5.37
C ASP A 19 -1.25 -2.83 6.51
N VAL A 20 -1.26 -1.52 6.83
CA VAL A 20 -0.50 -0.96 7.96
C VAL A 20 -1.13 -1.31 9.30
N ILE A 21 -2.46 -1.21 9.41
CA ILE A 21 -3.20 -1.51 10.64
C ILE A 21 -3.09 -3.00 10.96
N ASP A 22 -3.24 -3.85 9.95
CA ASP A 22 -3.17 -5.31 10.09
C ASP A 22 -1.74 -5.85 10.23
N GLN A 23 -0.72 -4.97 10.17
CA GLN A 23 0.70 -5.34 10.10
C GLN A 23 0.95 -6.42 9.03
N ALA A 24 0.20 -6.34 7.92
CA ALA A 24 0.22 -7.36 6.89
C ALA A 24 1.51 -7.26 6.10
N ASP A 25 2.33 -8.32 6.15
CA ASP A 25 3.62 -8.36 5.45
C ASP A 25 3.49 -8.43 3.92
N LYS A 26 2.34 -8.91 3.42
CA LYS A 26 2.11 -9.19 2.00
C LYS A 26 0.66 -8.87 1.61
N ARG A 27 0.49 -8.33 0.41
CA ARG A 27 -0.80 -8.22 -0.29
C ARG A 27 -0.67 -8.93 -1.64
N HIS A 28 -1.60 -9.80 -2.01
CA HIS A 28 -1.56 -10.53 -3.30
C HIS A 28 -0.21 -11.21 -3.61
N ASN A 29 0.42 -11.84 -2.61
CA ASN A 29 1.75 -12.46 -2.71
C ASN A 29 2.94 -11.52 -3.00
N ILE A 30 2.72 -10.19 -3.05
CA ILE A 30 3.79 -9.19 -3.11
C ILE A 30 3.92 -8.47 -1.76
N PRO A 31 5.10 -7.91 -1.43
CA PRO A 31 5.27 -7.17 -0.18
C PRO A 31 4.29 -6.01 -0.10
N SER A 32 3.69 -5.81 1.08
CA SER A 32 2.82 -4.66 1.32
C SER A 32 3.58 -3.35 1.16
N MET A 33 2.85 -2.29 0.84
CA MET A 33 3.46 -0.99 0.48
C MET A 33 4.34 -0.45 1.62
N HIS A 34 3.92 -0.58 2.88
CA HIS A 34 4.69 -0.09 4.03
C HIS A 34 6.00 -0.86 4.22
N LYS A 35 6.01 -2.17 3.97
CA LYS A 35 7.21 -3.00 4.06
C LYS A 35 8.17 -2.73 2.91
N TYR A 36 7.64 -2.58 1.69
CA TYR A 36 8.44 -2.19 0.53
C TYR A 36 9.12 -0.83 0.73
N ILE A 37 8.38 0.17 1.23
CA ILE A 37 8.91 1.50 1.53
C ILE A 37 9.96 1.44 2.63
N ALA A 38 9.70 0.71 3.73
CA ALA A 38 10.66 0.56 4.82
C ALA A 38 11.98 -0.08 4.33
N THR A 39 11.91 -1.13 3.52
CA THR A 39 13.11 -1.75 2.95
C THR A 39 13.83 -0.80 1.99
N LYS A 40 13.14 -0.15 1.05
CA LYS A 40 13.75 0.74 0.05
C LYS A 40 14.37 2.01 0.63
N LEU A 41 13.72 2.64 1.62
CA LEU A 41 14.23 3.88 2.23
C LEU A 41 15.37 3.64 3.22
N ILE A 42 15.48 2.44 3.80
CA ILE A 42 16.58 2.06 4.69
C ILE A 42 17.81 1.63 3.89
N ASP A 43 17.63 1.02 2.71
CA ASP A 43 18.71 0.54 1.83
C ASP A 43 19.38 1.65 1.00
N GLU A 44 18.75 2.83 0.85
CA GLU A 44 19.35 4.02 0.24
C GLU A 44 20.19 4.88 1.22
N LYS A 45 20.53 4.35 2.41
CA LYS A 45 21.44 4.99 3.37
C LYS A 45 22.79 4.29 3.44
#